data_AF-A0A2D4JDE7-F1
#
_entry.id   AF-A0A2D4JDE7-F1
#
_cell.length_a   1.000
_cell.length_b   1.000
_cell.length_c   1.000
_cell.angle_alpha   90.00
_cell.angle_beta   90.00
_cell.angle_gamma   90.00
#
_symmetry.space_group_name_H-M   'P 1'
#
loop_
_entity.id
_entity.type
_entity.pdbx_description
1 polymer ?
#
loop_
_entity_poly.entity_id
_entity_poly.type
_entity_poly.pdbx_seq_one_letter_code
_entity_poly.pdbx_strand_id
1 'polypeptide(L)'
;GGPTWQNGVNCTGSETAISKCPAKTWGEHDCTHSEDAGVVCAELRLVDGSTRCAGRVEVYHNKQWGTVCGADWDLNDANVVCRELECGTALKATGGAQFGQGSGTIWLDRVNCTGKEAFLNECHKRPWGEHSCDHSNDASVECSDPNEVRLVNGTSRCSGRVEVLHNQQ
;
A
#
# COMPACT_ATOMS: atom_id res chain seq x y z
N GLY A 1 25.99 -17.99 11.99
CA GLY A 1 25.46 -17.43 13.24
C GLY A 1 25.28 -15.95 13.03
N GLY A 2 24.02 -15.48 13.01
CA GLY A 2 23.70 -14.05 12.92
C GLY A 2 23.68 -13.41 14.32
N PRO A 3 23.79 -12.07 14.40
CA PRO A 3 24.06 -11.37 15.66
C PRO A 3 22.81 -11.12 16.52
N THR A 4 23.13 -10.64 17.73
CA THR A 4 22.34 -10.25 18.91
C THR A 4 20.89 -9.78 18.72
N TRP A 5 20.02 -10.31 19.59
CA TRP A 5 18.59 -10.05 19.64
C TRP A 5 18.28 -8.90 20.61
N GLN A 6 17.31 -8.06 20.24
CA GLN A 6 16.77 -7.02 21.11
C GLN A 6 15.46 -7.53 21.71
N ASN A 7 15.35 -7.56 23.04
CA ASN A 7 14.19 -8.08 23.77
C ASN A 7 13.47 -6.93 24.51
N GLY A 8 12.15 -7.03 24.62
CA GLY A 8 11.34 -6.13 25.43
C GLY A 8 11.29 -4.69 24.92
N VAL A 9 11.25 -4.50 23.61
CA VAL A 9 11.02 -3.18 22.98
C VAL A 9 9.67 -2.64 23.46
N ASN A 10 9.68 -1.51 24.16
CA ASN A 10 8.50 -0.90 24.77
C ASN A 10 8.43 0.59 24.41
N CYS A 11 7.95 0.88 23.21
CA CYS A 11 7.81 2.24 22.69
C CYS A 11 6.65 2.99 23.36
N THR A 12 6.80 4.30 23.50
CA THR A 12 5.74 5.23 23.91
C THR A 12 4.82 5.63 22.75
N GLY A 13 5.29 5.43 21.51
CA GLY A 13 4.60 5.82 20.28
C GLY A 13 5.01 7.19 19.73
N SER A 14 5.99 7.85 20.36
CA SER A 14 6.53 9.16 19.92
C SER A 14 7.95 9.05 19.33
N GLU A 15 8.54 7.86 19.42
CA GLU A 15 9.88 7.59 18.92
C GLU A 15 9.93 7.64 17.38
N THR A 16 10.97 8.28 16.84
CA THR A 16 11.19 8.36 15.39
C THR A 16 11.85 7.12 14.80
N ALA A 17 12.24 6.16 15.63
CA ALA A 17 12.82 4.88 15.21
C ALA A 17 12.67 3.85 16.34
N ILE A 18 12.50 2.57 15.98
CA ILE A 18 12.37 1.47 16.95
C ILE A 18 13.60 1.34 17.87
N SER A 19 14.79 1.69 17.38
CA SER A 19 16.04 1.69 18.15
C SER A 19 16.07 2.75 19.26
N LYS A 20 15.15 3.72 19.23
CA LYS A 20 15.01 4.76 20.27
C LYS A 20 14.01 4.35 21.34
N CYS A 21 13.29 3.25 21.16
CA CYS A 21 12.38 2.74 22.17
C CYS A 21 13.17 2.14 23.35
N PRO A 22 12.69 2.32 24.59
CA PRO A 22 13.19 1.57 25.72
C PRO A 22 13.19 0.06 25.42
N ALA A 23 14.33 -0.60 25.60
CA ALA A 23 14.50 -2.04 25.38
C ALA A 23 15.57 -2.58 26.34
N LYS A 24 15.63 -3.91 26.50
CA LYS A 24 16.73 -4.54 27.24
C LYS A 24 18.06 -4.35 26.52
N THR A 25 19.15 -4.45 27.28
CA THR A 25 20.52 -4.41 26.79
C THR A 25 20.76 -5.46 25.70
N TRP A 26 21.41 -5.03 24.62
CA TRP A 26 21.72 -5.90 23.48
C TRP A 26 22.55 -7.11 23.93
N GLY A 27 22.10 -8.32 23.55
CA GLY A 27 22.77 -9.57 23.92
C GLY A 27 22.34 -10.17 25.27
N GLU A 28 21.49 -9.49 26.05
CA GLU A 28 20.83 -10.07 27.23
C GLU A 28 19.38 -10.45 26.89
N HIS A 29 19.22 -11.62 26.27
CA HIS A 29 17.91 -12.17 25.93
C HIS A 29 17.93 -13.69 26.01
N ASP A 30 16.76 -14.24 26.31
CA ASP A 30 16.41 -15.66 26.24
C ASP A 30 15.72 -16.01 24.90
N CYS A 31 15.54 -15.02 24.03
CA CYS A 31 14.84 -15.18 22.76
C CYS A 31 15.59 -16.11 21.79
N THR A 32 14.80 -16.89 21.07
CA THR A 32 15.18 -17.77 19.98
C THR A 32 14.63 -17.25 18.66
N HIS A 33 15.12 -17.75 17.53
CA HIS A 33 14.59 -17.42 16.20
C HIS A 33 13.09 -17.72 16.00
N SER A 34 12.49 -18.54 16.86
CA SER A 34 11.04 -18.78 16.82
C SER A 34 10.21 -17.64 17.43
N GLU A 35 10.87 -16.65 18.03
CA GLU A 35 10.25 -15.50 18.70
C GLU A 35 10.51 -14.20 17.93
N ASP A 36 10.93 -14.31 16.66
CA ASP A 36 11.19 -13.17 15.79
C ASP A 36 9.91 -12.35 15.62
N ALA A 37 9.97 -11.09 16.06
CA ALA A 37 8.86 -10.15 15.92
C ALA A 37 8.75 -9.68 14.46
N GLY A 38 7.56 -9.79 13.89
CA GLY A 38 7.19 -9.20 12.60
C GLY A 38 6.27 -8.01 12.78
N VAL A 39 6.31 -7.07 11.83
CA VAL A 39 5.36 -5.96 11.74
C VAL A 39 4.60 -6.04 10.42
N VAL A 40 3.32 -5.70 10.47
CA VAL A 40 2.48 -5.47 9.29
C VAL A 40 2.06 -4.01 9.36
N CYS A 41 2.67 -3.16 8.54
CA CYS A 41 2.17 -1.80 8.30
C CYS A 41 0.82 -1.91 7.59
N ALA A 42 -0.05 -0.89 7.66
CA ALA A 42 -1.31 -0.90 6.92
C ALA A 42 -1.03 -1.26 5.45
N GLU A 43 -1.48 -2.44 5.02
CA GLU A 43 -1.13 -2.95 3.70
C GLU A 43 -2.12 -2.38 2.70
N LEU A 44 -1.59 -1.60 1.76
CA LEU A 44 -2.29 -1.19 0.56
C LEU A 44 -1.77 -2.03 -0.61
N ARG A 45 -2.66 -2.48 -1.50
CA ARG A 45 -2.27 -3.15 -2.74
C ARG A 45 -3.10 -2.71 -3.93
N LEU A 46 -2.54 -2.86 -5.13
CA LEU A 46 -3.24 -2.73 -6.40
C LEU A 46 -3.50 -4.10 -7.01
N VAL A 47 -4.74 -4.35 -7.40
CA VAL A 47 -5.18 -5.65 -7.93
C VAL A 47 -5.72 -5.49 -9.35
N ASP A 48 -5.55 -6.54 -10.17
CA ASP A 48 -6.10 -6.67 -11.53
C ASP A 48 -5.61 -5.61 -12.55
N GLY A 49 -4.54 -4.89 -12.24
CA GLY A 49 -3.81 -4.08 -13.20
C GLY A 49 -2.78 -4.87 -14.03
N SER A 50 -2.33 -4.26 -15.13
CA SER A 50 -1.29 -4.82 -15.99
C SER A 50 0.12 -4.70 -15.39
N THR A 51 0.32 -3.78 -14.45
CA THR A 51 1.60 -3.52 -13.76
C THR A 51 1.38 -3.48 -12.24
N ARG A 52 2.46 -3.47 -11.46
CA ARG A 52 2.38 -3.29 -9.99
C ARG A 52 1.84 -1.91 -9.57
N CYS A 53 1.84 -0.96 -10.50
CA CYS A 53 1.54 0.46 -10.27
C CYS A 53 0.21 0.89 -10.92
N ALA A 54 -0.64 -0.08 -11.27
CA ALA A 54 -2.00 0.16 -11.74
C ALA A 54 -2.92 -0.91 -11.15
N GLY A 55 -4.17 -0.56 -10.85
CA GLY A 55 -5.16 -1.53 -10.38
C GLY A 55 -6.25 -0.96 -9.50
N ARG A 56 -7.16 -1.85 -9.08
CA ARG A 56 -8.15 -1.58 -8.02
C ARG A 56 -7.42 -1.41 -6.69
N VAL A 57 -7.81 -0.40 -5.92
CA VAL A 57 -7.21 -0.11 -4.61
C VAL A 57 -7.87 -0.97 -3.54
N GLU A 58 -7.08 -1.78 -2.85
CA GLU A 58 -7.51 -2.57 -1.70
C GLU A 58 -6.64 -2.26 -0.48
N VAL A 59 -7.28 -2.21 0.69
CA VAL A 59 -6.63 -1.95 1.98
C VAL A 59 -6.86 -3.11 2.94
N TYR A 60 -5.85 -3.40 3.76
CA TYR A 60 -5.92 -4.43 4.78
C TYR A 60 -6.31 -3.82 6.13
N HIS A 61 -7.46 -4.23 6.65
CA HIS A 61 -7.97 -3.77 7.92
C HIS A 61 -8.71 -4.90 8.63
N ASN A 62 -8.61 -4.99 9.96
CA ASN A 62 -9.22 -6.06 10.76
C ASN A 62 -8.94 -7.47 10.22
N LYS A 63 -7.69 -7.71 9.79
CA LYS A 63 -7.20 -8.99 9.24
C LYS A 63 -7.87 -9.42 7.92
N GLN A 64 -8.47 -8.49 7.19
CA GLN A 64 -9.16 -8.77 5.95
C GLN A 64 -8.88 -7.69 4.90
N TRP A 65 -8.70 -8.13 3.66
CA TRP A 65 -8.65 -7.23 2.51
C TRP A 65 -10.05 -6.72 2.20
N GLY A 66 -10.15 -5.45 1.85
CA GLY A 66 -11.38 -4.83 1.39
C GLY A 66 -11.09 -3.68 0.43
N THR A 67 -12.12 -3.24 -0.27
CA THR A 67 -11.99 -2.23 -1.33
C THR A 67 -12.18 -0.82 -0.79
N VAL A 68 -11.87 0.16 -1.65
CA VAL A 68 -12.13 1.58 -1.41
C VAL A 68 -13.25 2.03 -2.35
N CYS A 69 -14.22 2.79 -1.86
CA CYS A 69 -15.24 3.37 -2.72
C CYS A 69 -14.66 4.51 -3.56
N GLY A 70 -15.02 4.54 -4.85
CA GLY A 70 -14.69 5.59 -5.80
C GLY A 70 -15.50 6.88 -5.67
N ALA A 71 -16.35 7.01 -4.64
CA ALA A 71 -17.06 8.26 -4.36
C ALA A 71 -16.10 9.29 -3.77
N ASP A 72 -16.07 10.48 -4.36
CA ASP A 72 -15.11 11.56 -4.06
C ASP A 72 -13.64 11.23 -4.36
N TRP A 73 -13.36 10.06 -4.96
CA TRP A 73 -12.01 9.59 -5.28
C TRP A 73 -11.36 10.44 -6.38
N ASP A 74 -10.27 11.12 -6.04
CA ASP A 74 -9.60 12.07 -6.92
C ASP A 74 -8.08 11.85 -7.05
N LEU A 75 -7.41 12.76 -7.79
CA LEU A 75 -5.97 12.68 -8.01
C LEU A 75 -5.13 12.94 -6.75
N ASN A 76 -5.65 13.63 -5.74
CA ASN A 76 -4.95 13.78 -4.47
C ASN A 76 -4.93 12.45 -3.71
N ASP A 77 -6.05 11.73 -3.68
CA ASP A 77 -6.13 10.40 -3.09
C ASP A 77 -5.19 9.42 -3.81
N ALA A 78 -5.27 9.39 -5.15
CA ALA A 78 -4.41 8.57 -5.97
C ALA A 78 -2.92 8.92 -5.79
N ASN A 79 -2.57 10.18 -5.58
CA ASN A 79 -1.17 10.58 -5.34
C ASN A 79 -0.64 10.03 -4.01
N VAL A 80 -1.46 9.99 -2.96
CA VAL A 80 -1.10 9.34 -1.70
C VAL A 80 -0.84 7.85 -1.95
N VAL A 81 -1.74 7.16 -2.66
CA VAL A 81 -1.58 5.74 -3.02
C VAL A 81 -0.30 5.49 -3.82
N CYS A 82 -0.06 6.26 -4.89
CA CYS A 82 1.11 6.07 -5.74
C CYS A 82 2.43 6.32 -4.99
N ARG A 83 2.43 7.26 -4.03
CA ARG A 83 3.60 7.51 -3.19
C ARG A 83 3.80 6.43 -2.14
N GLU A 84 2.72 5.99 -1.48
CA GLU A 84 2.73 4.91 -0.48
C GLU A 84 3.28 3.60 -1.08
N LEU A 85 3.02 3.35 -2.37
CA LEU A 85 3.51 2.17 -3.11
C LEU A 85 4.86 2.38 -3.83
N GLU A 86 5.47 3.55 -3.71
CA GLU A 86 6.70 3.91 -4.44
C GLU A 86 6.57 3.69 -5.97
N CYS A 87 5.42 4.12 -6.49
CA CYS A 87 5.02 4.02 -7.90
C CYS A 87 5.08 5.36 -8.63
N GLY A 88 5.66 6.40 -8.01
CA GLY A 88 5.78 7.74 -8.57
C GLY A 88 4.52 8.58 -8.34
N THR A 89 4.10 9.33 -9.35
CA THR A 89 2.93 10.24 -9.27
C THR A 89 1.68 9.57 -9.85
N ALA A 90 0.50 10.01 -9.41
CA ALA A 90 -0.76 9.56 -9.99
C ALA A 90 -0.94 10.10 -11.42
N LEU A 91 -1.27 9.20 -12.33
CA LEU A 91 -1.71 9.53 -13.69
C LEU A 91 -3.24 9.52 -13.80
N LYS A 92 -3.91 8.60 -13.10
CA LYS A 92 -5.37 8.49 -13.09
C LYS A 92 -5.91 8.09 -11.72
N ALA A 93 -7.07 8.63 -11.40
CA ALA A 93 -7.92 8.24 -10.28
C ALA A 93 -9.32 7.99 -10.85
N THR A 94 -9.85 6.79 -10.68
CA THR A 94 -11.16 6.43 -11.26
C THR A 94 -11.98 5.60 -10.28
N GLY A 95 -13.26 5.95 -10.12
CA GLY A 95 -14.27 5.03 -9.60
C GLY A 95 -14.76 4.07 -10.69
N GLY A 96 -15.93 3.46 -10.45
CA GLY A 96 -16.60 2.64 -11.47
C GLY A 96 -15.96 1.27 -11.74
N ALA A 97 -15.09 0.78 -10.84
CA ALA A 97 -14.46 -0.54 -10.96
C ALA A 97 -13.70 -0.75 -12.29
N GLN A 98 -12.89 0.22 -12.71
CA GLN A 98 -12.13 0.18 -13.97
C GLN A 98 -11.28 -1.08 -14.13
N PHE A 99 -10.63 -1.54 -13.05
CA PHE A 99 -9.86 -2.79 -13.02
C PHE A 99 -10.68 -3.99 -12.51
N GLY A 100 -12.00 -3.95 -12.70
CA GLY A 100 -12.91 -4.97 -12.22
C GLY A 100 -13.34 -4.76 -10.77
N GLN A 101 -14.50 -5.32 -10.45
CA GLN A 101 -15.10 -5.26 -9.12
C GLN A 101 -14.31 -6.11 -8.14
N GLY A 102 -14.13 -5.61 -6.92
CA GLY A 102 -13.69 -6.42 -5.80
C GLY A 102 -14.83 -7.24 -5.20
N SER A 103 -14.56 -7.78 -4.03
CA SER A 103 -15.52 -8.56 -3.25
C SER A 103 -15.26 -8.38 -1.76
N GLY A 104 -16.26 -8.72 -0.94
CA GLY A 104 -16.14 -8.63 0.51
C GLY A 104 -16.52 -7.26 1.04
N THR A 105 -15.73 -6.73 1.97
CA THR A 105 -16.03 -5.47 2.65
C THR A 105 -15.46 -4.28 1.87
N ILE A 106 -16.22 -3.19 1.80
CA ILE A 106 -15.69 -1.89 1.39
C ILE A 106 -15.23 -1.17 2.66
N TRP A 107 -13.93 -0.98 2.81
CA TRP A 107 -13.36 -0.46 4.06
C TRP A 107 -13.42 1.05 4.15
N LEU A 108 -13.19 1.73 3.03
CA LEU A 108 -13.09 3.19 2.97
C LEU A 108 -14.15 3.78 2.04
N ASP A 109 -14.78 4.86 2.49
CA ASP A 109 -15.76 5.65 1.73
C ASP A 109 -15.50 7.14 1.94
N ARG A 110 -15.74 7.93 0.89
CA ARG A 110 -15.47 9.37 0.81
C ARG A 110 -14.08 9.74 1.31
N VAL A 111 -13.08 9.06 0.77
CA VAL A 111 -11.69 9.42 1.00
C VAL A 111 -11.47 10.82 0.43
N ASN A 112 -10.82 11.68 1.19
CA ASN A 112 -10.55 13.06 0.82
C ASN A 112 -9.18 13.47 1.38
N CYS A 113 -8.14 13.10 0.65
CA CYS A 113 -6.77 13.44 0.95
C CYS A 113 -6.46 14.88 0.51
N THR A 114 -5.54 15.52 1.23
CA THR A 114 -4.89 16.76 0.78
C THR A 114 -3.77 16.53 -0.23
N GLY A 115 -3.37 15.26 -0.43
CA GLY A 115 -2.25 14.84 -1.26
C GLY A 115 -0.91 14.84 -0.53
N LYS A 116 -0.91 15.14 0.77
CA LYS A 116 0.30 15.27 1.60
C LYS A 116 0.45 14.16 2.62
N GLU A 117 -0.61 13.40 2.87
CA GLU A 117 -0.67 12.26 3.79
C GLU A 117 0.32 11.17 3.42
N ALA A 118 1.03 10.60 4.39
CA ALA A 118 2.01 9.55 4.11
C ALA A 118 1.33 8.25 3.68
N PHE A 119 0.14 7.99 4.25
CA PHE A 119 -0.64 6.77 4.01
C PHE A 119 -2.11 7.12 3.73
N LEU A 120 -2.77 6.30 2.92
CA LEU A 120 -4.19 6.49 2.56
C LEU A 120 -5.10 6.49 3.80
N ASN A 121 -4.72 5.72 4.83
CA ASN A 121 -5.47 5.64 6.08
C ASN A 121 -5.36 6.89 6.98
N GLU A 122 -4.51 7.86 6.65
CA GLU A 122 -4.41 9.14 7.36
C GLU A 122 -5.37 10.19 6.78
N CYS A 123 -5.84 9.98 5.56
CA CYS A 123 -6.77 10.89 4.91
C CYS A 123 -8.11 10.96 5.66
N HIS A 124 -8.78 12.11 5.51
CA HIS A 124 -10.16 12.25 5.94
C HIS A 124 -11.02 11.25 5.17
N LYS A 125 -11.91 10.56 5.90
CA LYS A 125 -12.78 9.50 5.40
C LYS A 125 -13.86 9.20 6.41
N ARG A 126 -14.89 8.47 5.98
CA ARG A 126 -15.88 7.89 6.89
C ARG A 126 -15.25 6.85 7.83
N PRO A 127 -15.90 6.52 8.97
CA PRO A 127 -15.46 5.43 9.81
C PRO A 127 -15.29 4.12 9.02
N TRP A 128 -14.33 3.30 9.41
CA TRP A 128 -14.00 2.04 8.73
C TRP A 128 -15.23 1.14 8.57
N GLY A 129 -15.49 0.69 7.33
CA GLY A 129 -16.61 -0.19 7.00
C GLY A 129 -17.97 0.51 6.92
N GLU A 130 -18.06 1.81 7.20
CA GLU A 130 -19.27 2.59 6.95
C GLU A 130 -19.25 3.16 5.52
N HIS A 131 -20.07 2.59 4.64
CA HIS A 131 -20.17 3.01 3.25
C HIS A 131 -21.61 2.93 2.73
N SER A 132 -21.90 3.70 1.68
CA SER A 132 -23.13 3.57 0.89
C SER A 132 -22.89 3.05 -0.53
N CYS A 133 -21.67 2.65 -0.83
CA CYS A 133 -21.26 2.18 -2.15
C CYS A 133 -21.47 0.69 -2.34
N ASP A 134 -21.54 0.28 -3.59
CA ASP A 134 -21.37 -1.11 -4.02
C ASP A 134 -20.05 -1.27 -4.80
N HIS A 135 -19.69 -2.52 -5.09
CA HIS A 135 -18.43 -2.84 -5.78
C HIS A 135 -18.38 -2.40 -7.24
N SER A 136 -19.52 -2.01 -7.86
CA SER A 136 -19.49 -1.42 -9.20
C SER A 136 -18.82 -0.05 -9.22
N ASN A 137 -18.64 0.56 -8.04
CA ASN A 137 -17.94 1.82 -7.87
C ASN A 137 -16.61 1.68 -7.08
N ASP A 138 -15.95 0.53 -7.09
CA ASP A 138 -14.64 0.41 -6.45
C ASP A 138 -13.60 1.35 -7.11
N ALA A 139 -12.77 1.97 -6.26
CA ALA A 139 -11.74 2.91 -6.65
C ALA A 139 -10.54 2.20 -7.30
N SER A 140 -9.90 2.91 -8.22
CA SER A 140 -8.80 2.43 -9.04
C SER A 140 -7.78 3.55 -9.27
N VAL A 141 -6.53 3.16 -9.47
CA VAL A 141 -5.42 4.08 -9.71
C VAL A 141 -4.52 3.58 -10.84
N GLU A 142 -3.91 4.53 -11.55
CA GLU A 142 -2.79 4.30 -12.46
C GLU A 142 -1.70 5.31 -12.12
N CYS A 143 -0.49 4.83 -11.81
CA CYS A 143 0.66 5.65 -11.45
C CYS A 143 1.70 5.71 -12.58
N SER A 144 2.67 6.62 -12.47
CA SER A 144 3.68 6.84 -13.51
C SER A 144 4.71 5.74 -13.67
N ASP A 145 4.85 4.86 -12.68
CA ASP A 145 5.82 3.75 -12.61
C ASP A 145 7.23 4.13 -13.15
N PRO A 146 8.00 4.93 -12.39
CA PRO A 146 9.28 5.46 -12.86
C PRO A 146 10.35 4.40 -13.15
N ASN A 147 10.08 3.13 -12.81
CA ASN A 147 10.96 1.99 -13.01
C ASN A 147 10.29 0.92 -13.90
N GLU A 148 9.40 1.31 -14.82
CA GLU A 148 8.68 0.37 -15.67
C GLU A 148 9.65 -0.58 -16.39
N VAL A 149 9.62 -1.85 -15.97
CA VAL A 149 10.33 -2.94 -16.62
C VAL A 149 9.35 -3.62 -17.56
N ARG A 150 9.60 -3.53 -18.87
CA ARG A 150 8.76 -4.17 -19.88
C ARG A 150 9.51 -5.31 -20.57
N LEU A 151 8.77 -6.35 -20.96
CA LEU A 151 9.27 -7.42 -21.83
C LEU A 151 8.80 -7.13 -23.26
N VAL A 152 9.73 -6.87 -24.17
CA VAL A 152 9.44 -6.61 -25.59
C VAL A 152 9.76 -7.83 -26.46
N ASN A 153 9.04 -7.99 -27.57
CA ASN A 153 9.25 -9.07 -28.54
C ASN A 153 9.12 -10.50 -27.97
N GLY A 154 8.29 -10.69 -26.95
CA GLY A 154 7.91 -12.01 -26.45
C GLY A 154 6.54 -12.47 -26.92
N THR A 155 6.24 -13.75 -26.68
CA THR A 155 4.95 -14.38 -27.00
C THR A 155 3.93 -14.29 -25.86
N SER A 156 4.31 -13.72 -24.72
CA SER A 156 3.46 -13.60 -23.52
C SER A 156 3.96 -12.50 -22.58
N ARG A 157 3.14 -12.14 -21.59
CA ARG A 157 3.48 -11.19 -20.51
C ARG A 157 4.71 -11.58 -19.66
N CYS A 158 5.20 -12.81 -19.79
CA CYS A 158 6.36 -13.33 -19.06
C CYS A 158 7.51 -13.75 -19.99
N SER A 159 7.52 -13.31 -21.25
CA SER A 159 8.60 -13.62 -22.20
C SER A 159 8.97 -12.38 -23.00
N GLY A 160 10.23 -12.31 -23.45
CA GLY A 160 10.74 -11.20 -24.24
C GLY A 160 12.07 -10.67 -23.72
N ARG A 161 12.59 -9.65 -24.39
CA ARG A 161 13.76 -8.87 -23.96
C ARG A 161 13.32 -7.88 -22.89
N VAL A 162 14.07 -7.82 -21.79
CA VAL A 162 13.86 -6.85 -20.72
C VAL A 162 14.33 -5.47 -21.19
N GLU A 163 13.43 -4.49 -21.13
CA GLU A 163 13.75 -3.07 -21.20
C GLU A 163 13.36 -2.40 -19.88
N VAL A 164 14.21 -1.51 -19.38
CA VAL A 164 13.95 -0.72 -18.16
C VAL A 164 13.93 0.73 -18.58
N LEU A 165 12.81 1.42 -18.34
CA LEU A 165 12.78 2.87 -18.42
C LEU A 165 13.34 3.43 -17.12
N HIS A 166 14.54 4.00 -17.17
CA HIS A 166 15.14 4.67 -16.02
C HIS A 166 15.12 6.18 -16.28
N ASN A 167 14.17 6.88 -15.67
CA ASN A 167 14.15 8.34 -15.72
C ASN A 167 15.27 8.90 -14.83
N GLN A 168 16.44 9.14 -15.43
CA GLN A 168 17.44 10.06 -14.90
C GLN A 168 17.22 11.44 -15.52
N GLN A 169 16.53 12.32 -14.79
CA GLN A 169 16.86 13.74 -14.54
C GLN A 169 15.72 14.47 -13.87
#